data_AF-A0A8T4XNS9-F1
#
_entry.id   AF-A0A8T4XNS9-F1
#
_cell.length_a   1.000
_cell.length_b   1.000
_cell.length_c   1.000
_cell.angle_alpha   90.00
_cell.angle_beta   90.00
_cell.angle_gamma   90.00
#
_symmetry.space_group_name_H-M   'P 1'
#
loop_
_entity.id
_entity.type
_entity.pdbx_description
1 polymer ?
#
loop_
_entity_poly.entity_id
_entity_poly.type
_entity_poly.pdbx_seq_one_letter_code
_entity_poly.pdbx_strand_id
1 'polypeptide(L)'
;MKLEAFKDEYLPETVIDREKEKIGLKEYLENVLKGRIRAFYIHDPPEVGKTVVTKHVLNQFEDSFNSEVVYINSQRSTPNQALREVYNAIGGDVERRIPSRALVSAILRRTSHLL
;
A
#
# COMPACT_ATOMS: atom_id res chain seq x y z
N MET A 1 20.81 -13.99 19.36
CA MET A 1 20.00 -12.89 18.78
C MET A 1 19.76 -13.20 17.32
N LYS A 2 18.51 -13.23 16.84
CA LYS A 2 18.25 -13.50 15.41
C LYS A 2 18.63 -12.26 14.61
N LEU A 3 19.60 -12.37 13.69
CA LEU A 3 20.05 -11.29 12.81
C LEU A 3 18.92 -10.72 11.92
N GLU A 4 17.81 -11.46 11.79
CA GLU A 4 16.62 -11.07 11.05
C GLU A 4 15.97 -9.78 11.57
N ALA A 5 16.07 -9.50 12.88
CA ALA A 5 15.50 -8.29 13.47
C ALA A 5 16.19 -6.98 13.03
N PHE A 6 17.35 -7.07 12.36
CA PHE A 6 18.13 -5.93 11.88
C PHE A 6 18.04 -5.71 10.38
N LYS A 7 17.18 -6.48 9.69
CA LYS A 7 16.92 -6.28 8.26
C LYS A 7 15.93 -5.14 8.07
N ASP A 8 16.09 -4.35 7.02
CA ASP A 8 15.17 -3.24 6.69
C ASP A 8 13.75 -3.72 6.40
N GLU A 9 13.61 -4.96 5.92
CA GLU A 9 12.32 -5.59 5.62
C GLU A 9 11.65 -6.22 6.84
N TYR A 10 12.30 -6.18 8.01
CA TYR A 10 11.75 -6.74 9.23
C TYR A 10 10.43 -6.04 9.60
N LEU A 11 9.38 -6.84 9.76
CA LEU A 11 8.11 -6.39 10.31
C LEU A 11 7.92 -7.03 11.67
N PRO A 12 7.84 -6.23 12.75
CA PRO A 12 7.61 -6.77 14.08
C PRO A 12 6.17 -7.30 14.21
N GLU A 13 6.01 -8.35 15.01
CA GLU A 13 4.68 -8.87 15.38
C GLU A 13 3.83 -7.83 16.13
N THR A 14 4.47 -6.91 16.83
CA THR A 14 3.81 -5.81 17.55
C THR A 14 4.58 -4.52 17.37
N VAL A 15 3.87 -3.44 17.05
CA VAL A 15 4.43 -2.08 17.02
C VAL A 15 3.95 -1.33 18.26
N ILE A 16 4.86 -0.88 19.12
CA ILE A 16 4.51 -0.19 20.38
C ILE A 16 4.43 1.33 20.15
N ASP A 17 3.71 2.06 20.99
CA ASP A 17 3.61 3.53 21.02
C ASP A 17 3.08 4.20 19.73
N ARG A 18 2.25 3.47 18.97
CA ARG A 18 1.66 3.95 17.70
C ARG A 18 0.16 3.72 17.60
N GLU A 19 -0.51 3.65 18.76
CA GLU A 19 -1.93 3.28 18.84
C GLU A 19 -2.85 4.27 18.12
N LYS A 20 -2.55 5.57 18.19
CA LYS A 20 -3.37 6.58 17.50
C LYS A 20 -3.31 6.42 15.99
N GLU A 21 -2.13 6.17 15.45
CA GLU A 21 -1.89 5.96 14.02
C GLU A 21 -2.53 4.66 13.54
N LYS A 22 -2.43 3.58 14.33
CA LYS A 22 -3.12 2.31 14.04
C LYS A 22 -4.63 2.48 13.99
N ILE A 23 -5.22 3.18 14.97
CA ILE A 23 -6.66 3.46 15.02
C ILE A 23 -7.08 4.28 13.79
N GLY A 24 -6.36 5.35 13.46
CA GLY A 24 -6.67 6.18 12.31
C GLY A 24 -6.61 5.43 10.97
N LEU A 25 -5.61 4.55 10.80
CA LEU A 25 -5.52 3.68 9.63
C LEU A 25 -6.67 2.66 9.59
N LYS A 26 -7.00 2.04 10.72
CA LYS A 26 -8.11 1.10 10.81
C LYS A 26 -9.45 1.75 10.44
N GLU A 27 -9.76 2.90 11.03
CA GLU A 27 -10.99 3.65 10.72
C GLU A 27 -11.05 4.04 9.24
N TYR A 28 -9.92 4.41 8.65
CA TYR A 28 -9.84 4.66 7.21
C TYR A 28 -10.17 3.41 6.38
N LEU A 29 -9.55 2.26 6.69
CA LEU A 29 -9.78 1.01 5.97
C LEU A 29 -11.23 0.50 6.13
N GLU A 30 -11.83 0.66 7.31
CA GLU A 30 -13.25 0.38 7.52
C GLU A 30 -14.18 1.26 6.67
N ASN A 31 -13.78 2.50 6.39
CA ASN A 31 -14.52 3.36 5.45
C ASN A 31 -14.35 2.89 4.00
N VAL A 32 -13.17 2.42 3.62
CA VAL A 32 -12.92 1.83 2.29
C VAL A 32 -13.83 0.62 2.06
N LEU A 33 -13.98 -0.27 3.06
CA LEU A 33 -14.92 -1.40 2.98
C LEU A 33 -16.39 -0.98 2.79
N LYS A 34 -16.74 0.25 3.19
CA LYS A 34 -18.07 0.84 2.98
C LYS A 34 -18.19 1.59 1.66
N GLY A 35 -17.24 1.42 0.74
CA GLY A 35 -17.18 2.11 -0.56
C GLY A 35 -16.71 3.56 -0.49
N ARG A 36 -16.24 4.05 0.67
CA ARG A 36 -15.80 5.45 0.83
C ARG A 36 -14.29 5.55 0.61
N ILE A 37 -13.91 5.72 -0.65
CA ILE A 37 -12.50 5.73 -1.04
C ILE A 37 -12.02 7.17 -1.20
N ARG A 38 -10.98 7.51 -0.42
CA ARG A 38 -10.25 8.78 -0.49
C ARG A 38 -8.77 8.50 -0.25
N ALA A 39 -7.89 9.32 -0.79
CA ALA A 39 -6.47 9.18 -0.48
C ALA A 39 -6.22 9.43 1.02
N PHE A 40 -5.46 8.55 1.67
CA PHE A 40 -4.99 8.70 3.05
C PHE A 40 -3.50 9.09 3.02
N TYR A 41 -3.18 10.27 3.56
CA TYR A 41 -1.83 10.83 3.53
C TYR A 41 -1.21 10.78 4.92
N ILE A 42 0.00 10.23 5.02
CA ILE A 42 0.79 10.17 6.26
C ILE A 42 2.05 11.02 6.05
N HIS A 43 2.21 12.06 6.87
CA HIS A 43 3.38 12.94 6.86
C HIS A 43 4.13 12.83 8.20
N ASP A 44 5.46 12.84 8.17
CA ASP A 44 6.35 13.02 9.33
C ASP A 44 7.81 12.98 8.83
N PRO A 45 8.80 13.38 9.65
CA PRO A 45 10.22 13.13 9.38
C PRO A 45 10.53 11.65 9.05
N PRO A 46 11.61 11.36 8.30
CA PRO A 46 12.01 9.98 8.01
C PRO A 46 12.28 9.19 9.29
N GLU A 47 12.25 7.85 9.18
CA GLU A 47 12.65 6.90 10.25
C GLU A 47 11.79 6.89 11.53
N VAL A 48 10.68 7.63 11.59
CA VAL A 48 9.74 7.57 12.74
C VAL A 48 8.86 6.30 12.76
N GLY A 49 9.05 5.34 11.86
CA GLY A 49 8.26 4.10 11.82
C GLY A 49 6.93 4.17 11.06
N LYS A 50 6.68 5.23 10.26
CA LYS A 50 5.50 5.35 9.39
C LYS A 50 5.26 4.10 8.55
N THR A 51 6.30 3.67 7.83
CA THR A 51 6.24 2.52 6.92
C THR A 51 5.92 1.24 7.68
N VAL A 52 6.55 1.03 8.84
CA VAL A 52 6.36 -0.17 9.65
C VAL A 52 4.94 -0.25 10.20
N VAL A 53 4.42 0.84 10.78
CA VAL A 53 3.03 0.91 11.27
C VAL A 53 2.04 0.65 10.14
N THR A 54 2.25 1.28 8.99
CA THR A 54 1.35 1.15 7.84
C THR A 54 1.33 -0.28 7.31
N LYS A 55 2.51 -0.89 7.13
CA LYS A 55 2.63 -2.30 6.72
C LYS A 55 1.97 -3.24 7.72
N HIS A 56 2.22 -3.03 9.01
CA HIS A 56 1.64 -3.84 10.07
C HIS A 56 0.10 -3.85 10.04
N VAL A 57 -0.54 -2.69 9.93
CA VAL A 57 -2.01 -2.59 9.87
C VAL A 57 -2.56 -3.13 8.54
N LEU A 58 -1.91 -2.83 7.41
CA LEU A 58 -2.36 -3.30 6.11
C LEU A 58 -2.26 -4.83 5.97
N ASN A 59 -1.21 -5.47 6.49
CA ASN A 59 -1.09 -6.92 6.46
C ASN A 59 -2.21 -7.59 7.27
N GLN A 60 -2.53 -7.06 8.46
CA GLN A 60 -3.66 -7.57 9.25
C GLN A 60 -4.99 -7.43 8.50
N PHE A 61 -5.15 -6.34 7.75
CA PHE A 61 -6.32 -6.12 6.91
C PHE A 61 -6.37 -7.08 5.71
N GLU A 62 -5.22 -7.32 5.06
CA GLU A 62 -5.05 -8.30 3.98
C GLU A 62 -5.54 -9.68 4.41
N ASP A 63 -5.02 -10.17 5.54
CA ASP A 63 -5.38 -11.45 6.13
C ASP A 63 -6.87 -11.55 6.50
N SER A 64 -7.47 -10.44 6.95
CA SER A 64 -8.84 -10.42 7.48
C SER A 64 -9.92 -10.32 6.40
N PHE A 65 -9.62 -9.68 5.27
CA PHE A 65 -10.62 -9.30 4.26
C PHE A 65 -10.38 -9.90 2.87
N ASN A 66 -9.41 -10.82 2.73
CA ASN A 66 -9.02 -11.40 1.44
C ASN A 66 -8.80 -10.32 0.37
N SER A 67 -8.21 -9.21 0.79
CA SER A 67 -7.75 -8.14 -0.10
C SER A 67 -6.32 -8.44 -0.54
N GLU A 68 -5.81 -7.67 -1.49
CA GLU A 68 -4.40 -7.71 -1.89
C GLU A 68 -3.77 -6.34 -1.59
N VAL A 69 -2.62 -6.34 -0.94
CA VAL A 69 -1.88 -5.12 -0.58
C VAL A 69 -0.64 -5.01 -1.45
N VAL A 70 -0.56 -3.90 -2.20
CA VAL A 70 0.58 -3.60 -3.07
C VAL A 70 1.41 -2.46 -2.47
N TYR A 71 2.70 -2.71 -2.27
CA TYR A 71 3.66 -1.70 -1.81
C TYR A 71 4.49 -1.16 -2.97
N ILE A 72 4.38 0.15 -3.24
CA ILE A 72 5.12 0.83 -4.30
C ILE A 72 6.10 1.83 -3.67
N ASN A 73 7.41 1.63 -3.90
CA ASN A 73 8.42 2.62 -3.50
C ASN A 73 8.72 3.54 -4.69
N SER A 74 8.15 4.74 -4.67
CA SER A 74 8.30 5.70 -5.75
C SER A 74 9.50 6.65 -5.61
N GLN A 75 10.41 6.45 -4.64
CA GLN A 75 11.49 7.41 -4.35
C GLN A 75 12.38 7.71 -5.57
N ARG A 76 12.56 6.73 -6.46
CA ARG A 76 13.38 6.84 -7.69
C ARG A 76 12.57 6.66 -8.97
N SER A 77 11.24 6.65 -8.87
CA SER A 77 10.35 6.38 -9.99
C SER A 77 9.72 7.68 -10.51
N THR A 78 9.68 7.85 -11.82
CA THR A 78 8.79 8.83 -12.45
C THR A 78 7.33 8.43 -12.23
N PRO A 79 6.37 9.37 -12.33
CA PRO A 79 4.94 9.03 -12.18
C PRO A 79 4.46 7.90 -13.11
N ASN A 80 5.01 7.82 -14.34
CA ASN A 80 4.66 6.74 -15.27
C ASN A 80 5.26 5.39 -14.83
N GLN A 81 6.48 5.38 -14.29
CA GLN A 81 7.07 4.17 -13.73
C GLN A 81 6.26 3.66 -12.53
N ALA A 82 5.88 4.53 -11.60
CA ALA A 82 5.04 4.15 -10.46
C ALA A 82 3.68 3.58 -10.91
N LEU A 83 3.03 4.20 -11.91
CA LEU A 83 1.77 3.68 -12.47
C LEU A 83 1.93 2.30 -13.13
N ARG A 84 3.07 2.05 -13.78
CA ARG A 84 3.37 0.73 -14.35
C ARG A 84 3.56 -0.31 -13.26
N GLU A 85 4.27 0.02 -12.18
CA GLU A 85 4.46 -0.89 -11.05
C GLU A 85 3.10 -1.27 -10.44
N VAL A 86 2.19 -0.31 -10.26
CA VAL A 86 0.80 -0.58 -9.83
C VAL A 86 0.09 -1.51 -10.81
N TYR A 87 0.13 -1.21 -12.11
CA TYR A 87 -0.54 -2.02 -13.12
C TYR A 87 0.00 -3.46 -13.18
N ASN A 88 1.31 -3.63 -13.06
CA ASN A 88 1.95 -4.93 -13.07
C ASN A 88 1.58 -5.75 -11.82
N ALA A 89 1.51 -5.10 -10.65
CA ALA A 89 1.14 -5.74 -9.40
C ALA A 89 -0.28 -6.34 -9.47
N ILE A 90 -1.23 -5.67 -10.12
CA ILE A 90 -2.61 -6.17 -10.27
C ILE A 90 -2.80 -7.16 -11.45
N GLY A 91 -1.75 -7.89 -11.81
CA GLY A 91 -1.75 -8.90 -12.88
C GLY A 91 -1.84 -8.33 -14.29
N GLY A 92 -1.37 -7.09 -14.48
CA GLY A 92 -1.11 -6.54 -15.79
C GLY A 92 0.24 -7.02 -16.32
N ASP A 93 0.34 -7.33 -17.61
CA ASP A 93 1.63 -7.51 -18.28
C ASP A 93 1.81 -6.42 -19.32
N VAL A 94 2.96 -5.76 -19.30
CA VAL A 94 3.28 -4.62 -20.16
C VAL A 94 4.63 -4.84 -20.82
N GLU A 95 4.61 -5.56 -21.93
CA GLU A 95 5.79 -5.70 -22.79
C GLU A 95 6.12 -4.41 -23.56
N ARG A 96 5.18 -3.46 -23.68
CA ARG A 96 5.28 -2.28 -24.58
C ARG A 96 5.13 -0.93 -23.88
N ARG A 97 5.53 0.16 -24.55
CA ARG A 97 5.31 1.52 -24.03
C ARG A 97 3.82 1.90 -24.02
N ILE A 98 3.19 1.84 -22.85
CA ILE A 98 1.81 2.34 -22.63
C ILE A 98 1.86 3.77 -22.04
N PRO A 99 1.03 4.71 -22.54
CA PRO A 99 0.85 6.03 -21.95
C PRO A 99 0.13 5.99 -20.59
N SER A 100 0.43 6.93 -19.68
CA SER A 100 -0.14 6.98 -18.32
C SER A 100 -1.67 6.95 -18.30
N ARG A 101 -2.34 7.64 -19.23
CA ARG A 101 -3.81 7.66 -19.32
C ARG A 101 -4.38 6.26 -19.56
N ALA A 102 -3.74 5.47 -20.42
CA ALA A 102 -4.17 4.10 -20.70
C ALA A 102 -3.90 3.17 -19.50
N LEU A 103 -2.80 3.37 -18.76
CA LEU A 103 -2.54 2.63 -17.52
C LEU A 103 -3.61 2.92 -16.46
N VAL A 104 -3.97 4.20 -16.23
CA VAL A 104 -5.02 4.57 -15.29
C VAL A 104 -6.36 3.93 -15.67
N SER A 105 -6.77 4.03 -16.94
CA SER A 105 -8.01 3.38 -17.39
C SER A 105 -7.98 1.86 -17.23
N ALA A 106 -6.83 1.22 -17.46
CA ALA A 106 -6.69 -0.22 -17.30
C ALA A 106 -6.74 -0.66 -15.83
N ILE A 107 -6.12 0.11 -14.93
CA ILE A 107 -6.21 -0.09 -13.47
C ILE A 107 -7.66 0.03 -13.02
N LEU A 108 -8.33 1.14 -13.35
CA LEU A 108 -9.71 1.39 -12.97
C LEU A 108 -10.68 0.30 -13.46
N ARG A 109 -10.50 -0.19 -14.69
CA ARG A 109 -11.32 -1.29 -15.24
C ARG A 109 -11.10 -2.61 -14.50
N ARG A 110 -9.89 -2.87 -14.01
CA ARG A 110 -9.60 -4.10 -13.25
C ARG A 110 -10.10 -4.01 -11.82
N THR A 111 -10.05 -2.82 -11.23
CA THR A 111 -10.53 -2.58 -9.86
C THR A 111 -12.01 -2.22 -9.79
N SER A 112 -12.71 -2.00 -10.91
CA SER A 112 -14.13 -1.63 -10.92
C SER A 112 -15.08 -2.69 -10.40
N HIS A 113 -14.64 -3.95 -10.28
CA HIS A 113 -15.42 -5.02 -9.63
C HIS A 113 -15.27 -5.01 -8.10
N LEU A 114 -14.32 -4.22 -7.57
CA LEU A 114 -14.04 -4.03 -6.15
C LEU A 114 -14.68 -2.75 -5.59
N LEU A 115 -15.46 -2.04 -6.41
CA LEU A 115 -16.21 -0.81 -6.10
C LEU A 115 -17.71 -1.08 -6.19
#